data_AF-A0A484YZG6-F1
#
_entry.id   AF-A0A484YZG6-F1
#
_cell.length_a   1.000
_cell.length_b   1.000
_cell.length_c   1.000
_cell.angle_alpha   90.00
_cell.angle_beta   90.00
_cell.angle_gamma   90.00
#
_symmetry.space_group_name_H-M   'P 1'
#
loop_
_entity.id
_entity.type
_entity.pdbx_description
1 polymer ?
#
loop_
_entity_poly.entity_id
_entity_poly.type
_entity_poly.pdbx_seq_one_letter_code
_entity_poly.pdbx_strand_id
1 'polypeptide(L)' 'MPELPEVETSRRGIEPHLVGATILHAVVRNGRLRWPVSDEIHALSDKPVISVQRRAKIPASGAA' A
#
# COMPACT_ATOMS: atom_id res chain seq x y z
N MET A 1 -15.05 -6.91 0.30
CA MET A 1 -13.94 -6.28 1.04
C MET A 1 -13.04 -7.40 1.46
N PRO A 2 -11.73 -7.37 1.19
CA PRO A 2 -10.89 -8.48 1.57
C PRO A 2 -10.94 -8.69 3.08
N GLU A 3 -11.11 -9.93 3.50
CA GLU A 3 -11.12 -10.29 4.92
C GLU A 3 -9.71 -10.27 5.48
N LEU A 4 -9.59 -10.20 6.82
CA LEU A 4 -8.29 -10.16 7.51
C LEU A 4 -7.32 -11.28 7.06
N PRO A 5 -7.76 -12.53 6.85
CA PRO A 5 -6.88 -13.60 6.36
C PRO A 5 -6.30 -13.31 4.97
N GLU A 6 -7.09 -12.73 4.06
CA GLU A 6 -6.68 -12.47 2.67
C GLU A 6 -5.63 -11.36 2.59
N VAL A 7 -5.77 -10.33 3.43
CA VAL A 7 -4.79 -9.25 3.55
C VAL A 7 -3.47 -9.78 4.12
N GLU A 8 -3.52 -10.68 5.10
CA GLU A 8 -2.30 -11.28 5.67
C GLU A 8 -1.59 -12.21 4.68
N THR A 9 -2.34 -13.02 3.92
CA THR A 9 -1.77 -13.84 2.85
C THR A 9 -1.07 -12.98 1.81
N SER A 10 -1.69 -11.87 1.39
CA SER A 10 -1.08 -10.94 0.44
C SER A 10 0.19 -10.31 1.00
N ARG A 11 0.17 -9.87 2.28
CA ARG A 11 1.33 -9.28 2.98
C ARG A 11 2.52 -10.24 2.98
N ARG A 12 2.30 -11.49 3.41
CA ARG A 12 3.34 -12.53 3.44
C ARG A 12 3.85 -12.90 2.05
N GLY A 13 2.99 -12.84 1.04
CA GLY A 13 3.38 -13.12 -0.34
C GLY A 13 4.31 -12.08 -0.94
N ILE A 14 4.09 -10.78 -0.65
CA ILE A 14 4.89 -9.70 -1.26
C ILE A 14 6.13 -9.33 -0.45
N GLU A 15 6.11 -9.50 0.89
CA GLU A 15 7.19 -9.11 1.79
C GLU A 15 8.60 -9.59 1.35
N PRO A 16 8.84 -10.87 1.05
CA PRO A 16 10.19 -11.35 0.69
C PRO A 16 10.71 -10.80 -0.65
N HIS A 17 9.82 -10.27 -1.50
CA HIS A 17 10.19 -9.70 -2.80
C HIS A 17 10.36 -8.19 -2.75
N LEU A 18 9.82 -7.53 -1.73
CA LEU A 18 9.85 -6.08 -1.60
C LEU A 18 10.89 -5.62 -0.59
N VAL A 19 11.01 -6.27 0.57
CA VAL A 19 11.95 -5.81 1.61
C VAL A 19 13.39 -5.83 1.10
N GLY A 20 14.08 -4.69 1.21
CA GLY A 20 15.42 -4.47 0.67
C GLY A 20 15.46 -4.05 -0.80
N ALA A 21 14.35 -4.16 -1.55
CA ALA A 21 14.27 -3.64 -2.91
C ALA A 21 14.12 -2.12 -2.91
N THR A 22 14.60 -1.47 -3.97
CA THR A 22 14.47 -0.01 -4.18
C THR A 22 13.32 0.27 -5.14
N ILE A 23 12.43 1.18 -4.73
CA ILE A 23 11.33 1.66 -5.57
C ILE A 23 11.93 2.54 -6.67
N LEU A 24 11.83 2.12 -7.94
CA LEU A 24 12.34 2.93 -9.05
C LEU A 24 11.42 4.13 -9.33
N HIS A 25 10.13 3.87 -9.49
CA HIS A 25 9.11 4.89 -9.71
C HIS A 25 7.71 4.29 -9.51
N ALA A 26 6.70 5.15 -9.30
CA ALA A 26 5.29 4.75 -9.21
C ALA A 26 4.52 5.16 -10.46
N VAL A 27 3.78 4.21 -11.06
CA VAL A 27 2.90 4.46 -12.21
C VAL A 27 1.44 4.34 -11.77
N VAL A 28 0.74 5.47 -11.67
CA VAL A 28 -0.69 5.51 -11.31
C VAL A 28 -1.51 5.63 -12.60
N ARG A 29 -2.20 4.55 -12.98
CA ARG A 29 -3.08 4.54 -14.17
C ARG A 29 -4.50 5.02 -13.86
N ASN A 30 -4.94 4.89 -12.62
CA ASN A 30 -6.23 5.37 -12.16
C ASN A 30 -6.12 5.86 -10.71
N GLY A 31 -6.17 7.17 -10.52
CA GLY A 31 -6.11 7.80 -9.20
C GLY A 31 -7.46 7.93 -8.49
N ARG A 32 -8.58 7.53 -9.13
CA ARG A 32 -9.95 7.76 -8.64
C ARG A 32 -10.45 6.60 -7.79
N LEU A 33 -9.80 6.36 -6.65
CA LEU A 33 -10.27 5.42 -5.62
C LEU A 33 -11.23 6.14 -4.65
N ARG A 34 -11.79 5.41 -3.65
CA ARG A 34 -12.64 6.01 -2.58
C ARG A 34 -11.98 7.25 -1.96
N TRP A 35 -10.64 7.21 -1.85
CA TRP A 35 -9.80 8.33 -1.48
C TRP A 35 -8.84 8.53 -2.65
N PRO A 36 -8.72 9.75 -3.21
CA PRO A 36 -7.79 10.01 -4.30
C PRO A 36 -6.37 9.58 -3.94
N VAL A 37 -5.65 9.02 -4.92
CA VAL A 37 -4.21 8.75 -4.76
C VAL A 37 -3.48 10.10 -4.73
N SER A 38 -2.69 10.33 -3.69
CA SER A 38 -1.89 11.56 -3.53
C SER A 38 -0.75 11.60 -4.56
N ASP A 39 -0.49 12.76 -5.15
CA ASP A 39 0.64 13.00 -6.07
C ASP A 39 2.01 12.80 -5.39
N GLU A 40 2.06 12.88 -4.06
CA GLU A 40 3.26 12.61 -3.26
C GLU A 40 3.81 11.19 -3.48
N ILE A 41 2.99 10.26 -3.98
CA ILE A 41 3.43 8.89 -4.29
C ILE A 41 4.57 8.85 -5.32
N HIS A 42 4.65 9.85 -6.21
CA HIS A 42 5.72 9.95 -7.20
C HIS A 42 7.07 10.32 -6.58
N ALA A 43 7.07 10.90 -5.38
CA ALA A 43 8.28 11.20 -4.61
C ALA A 43 8.86 9.96 -3.88
N LEU A 44 8.31 8.77 -4.09
CA LEU A 44 8.84 7.51 -3.57
C LEU A 44 9.98 6.92 -4.42
N SER A 45 10.30 7.54 -5.54
CA SER A 45 11.40 7.13 -6.41
C SER A 45 12.73 7.09 -5.64
N ASP A 46 13.53 6.06 -5.91
CA ASP A 46 14.83 5.73 -5.33
C ASP A 46 14.84 5.47 -3.81
N LYS A 47 13.70 5.09 -3.23
CA LYS A 47 13.60 4.74 -1.80
C LYS A 47 13.57 3.23 -1.57
N PRO A 48 14.35 2.70 -0.61
CA PRO A 48 14.30 1.29 -0.25
C PRO A 48 13.05 0.95 0.56
N VAL A 49 12.51 -0.25 0.37
CA VAL A 49 11.45 -0.78 1.22
C VAL A 49 12.07 -1.39 2.48
N ILE A 50 11.74 -0.82 3.63
CA ILE A 50 12.31 -1.24 4.93
C ILE A 50 11.50 -2.39 5.54
N SER A 51 10.17 -2.33 5.45
CA SER A 51 9.27 -3.36 5.98
C SER A 51 7.90 -3.29 5.32
N VAL A 52 7.15 -4.40 5.37
CA VAL A 52 5.77 -4.47 4.88
C VAL A 52 4.85 -4.87 6.04
N GLN A 53 4.08 -3.89 6.53
CA GLN A 53 3.20 -4.09 7.67
C GLN A 53 1.74 -4.03 7.26
N ARG A 54 0.89 -4.77 7.98
CA ARG A 54 -0.56 -4.69 7.85
C ARG A 54 -1.13 -3.91 9.02
N ARG A 55 -1.88 -2.85 8.74
CA ARG A 55 -2.74 -2.21 9.74
C ARG A 55 -4.13 -2.85 9.68
N ALA A 56 -4.72 -3.16 10.83
CA ALA A 56 -6.12 -3.58 10.87
C ALA A 56 -7.01 -2.48 10.29
N LYS A 57 -8.11 -2.88 9.64
CA LYS A 57 -9.10 -1.94 9.15
C LYS A 57 -9.63 -1.13 10.33
N ILE A 58 -9.42 0.18 10.31
CA ILE A 58 -10.14 1.11 11.18
C ILE A 58 -11.58 1.14 10.66
N PRO A 59 -12.63 0.94 11.48
CA PRO A 59 -13.98 1.21 11.03
C PRO A 59 -14.02 2.66 10.57
N ALA A 60 -14.50 2.89 9.34
CA ALA A 60 -14.75 4.24 8.86
C ALA A 60 -15.93 4.81 9.65
N SER A 61 -15.71 5.28 10.88
CA SER A 61 -16.63 6.17 11.56
C SER A 61 -16.41 7.58 11.01
N GLY A 62 -17.47 8.19 10.48
CA GLY A 62 -17.50 9.62 10.15
C GLY A 62 -17.81 9.92 8.69
N ALA A 63 -19.07 9.74 8.31
CA ALA A 63 -19.73 10.63 7.37
C ALA A 63 -21.06 11.03 8.03
N ALA A 64 -20.98 12.10 8.83
CA ALA A 64 -22.07 12.99 9.20
C ALA A 64 -21.45 14.40 9.23
#